data_AF-A0AAE6KQX6-F1
#
_entry.id   AF-A0AAE6KQX6-F1
#
_cell.length_a   1.000
_cell.length_b   1.000
_cell.length_c   1.000
_cell.angle_alpha   90.00
_cell.angle_beta   90.00
_cell.angle_gamma   90.00
#
_symmetry.space_group_name_H-M   'P 1'
#
loop_
_entity.id
_entity.type
_entity.pdbx_description
1 polymer ?
#
loop_
_entity_poly.entity_id
_entity_poly.type
_entity_poly.pdbx_seq_one_letter_code
_entity_poly.pdbx_strand_id
1 'polypeptide(L)'
;MARRRPNFNKTLRSLIRDIAAKMPEFGHVKAGRILVVAGEARRASRGTVKPLCFRGGKSTDRTGRRKPIIRIRGKRMLYCVTLRPLFFRGSTAQARVETVIHELFHLSRRFDGTLHSGRRHAVLGRNFSRKLKPLVRRYLKLCPPELLAAMAHSGEVSILQWLERPGPAYHPGSPRRVRKVYTEDQLYSGVARMVTPKVRLSRDTSARSKVH
;
A
#
# COMPACT_ATOMS: atom_id res chain seq x y z
N MET A 1 -18.94 0.82 27.32
CA MET A 1 -18.59 -0.10 26.20
C MET A 1 -17.33 0.40 25.50
N ALA A 2 -16.27 -0.41 25.42
CA ALA A 2 -15.06 -0.01 24.70
C ALA A 2 -15.39 0.14 23.20
N ARG A 3 -15.20 1.35 22.64
CA ARG A 3 -15.50 1.65 21.24
C ARG A 3 -14.65 0.76 20.33
N ARG A 4 -15.28 -0.14 19.58
CA ARG A 4 -14.59 -1.11 18.71
C ARG A 4 -13.74 -0.38 17.67
N ARG A 5 -12.44 -0.69 17.63
CA ARG A 5 -11.48 -0.11 16.67
C ARG A 5 -11.90 -0.46 15.23
N PRO A 6 -11.93 0.50 14.29
CA PRO A 6 -12.19 0.20 12.88
C PRO A 6 -11.16 -0.79 12.31
N ASN A 7 -11.62 -1.74 11.49
CA ASN A 7 -10.74 -2.64 10.76
C ASN A 7 -10.23 -1.95 9.50
N PHE A 8 -8.99 -1.44 9.55
CA PHE A 8 -8.44 -0.63 8.48
C PHE A 8 -8.04 -1.44 7.23
N ASN A 9 -7.78 -2.75 7.38
CA ASN A 9 -7.60 -3.63 6.22
C ASN A 9 -8.86 -3.72 5.36
N LYS A 10 -10.05 -3.64 5.95
CA LYS A 10 -11.31 -3.57 5.19
C LYS A 10 -11.39 -2.28 4.39
N THR A 11 -11.10 -1.13 5.01
CA THR A 11 -11.04 0.19 4.34
C THR A 11 -10.07 0.19 3.16
N LEU A 12 -8.83 -0.27 3.38
CA LEU A 12 -7.80 -0.33 2.34
C LEU A 12 -8.19 -1.27 1.19
N ARG A 13 -8.81 -2.42 1.50
CA ARG A 13 -9.30 -3.34 0.47
C ARG A 13 -10.42 -2.73 -0.36
N SER A 14 -11.35 -2.00 0.26
CA SER A 14 -12.41 -1.28 -0.45
C SER A 14 -11.83 -0.19 -1.34
N LEU A 15 -10.88 0.61 -0.83
CA LEU A 15 -10.18 1.63 -1.61
C LEU A 15 -9.46 1.04 -2.83
N ILE A 16 -8.68 -0.02 -2.66
CA ILE A 16 -7.95 -0.66 -3.78
C ILE A 16 -8.94 -1.21 -4.82
N ARG A 17 -10.06 -1.78 -4.39
CA ARG A 17 -11.10 -2.29 -5.30
C ARG A 17 -11.74 -1.16 -6.09
N ASP A 18 -12.08 -0.06 -5.43
CA ASP A 18 -12.68 1.12 -6.08
C ASP A 18 -11.72 1.78 -7.08
N ILE A 19 -10.44 1.94 -6.72
CA ILE A 19 -9.39 2.38 -7.65
C ILE A 19 -9.35 1.48 -8.89
N ALA A 20 -9.27 0.16 -8.70
CA ALA A 20 -9.20 -0.79 -9.81
C ALA A 20 -10.45 -0.75 -10.70
N ALA A 21 -11.63 -0.52 -10.12
CA ALA A 21 -12.88 -0.45 -10.88
C ALA A 21 -13.03 0.84 -11.69
N LYS A 22 -12.58 1.98 -11.16
CA LYS A 22 -12.81 3.31 -11.76
C LYS A 22 -11.66 3.82 -12.63
N MET A 23 -10.46 3.24 -12.50
CA MET A 23 -9.27 3.76 -13.15
C MET A 23 -8.65 2.70 -14.08
N PRO A 24 -8.71 2.89 -15.42
CA PRO A 24 -8.22 1.90 -16.38
C PRO A 24 -6.76 1.47 -16.18
N GLU A 25 -5.88 2.40 -15.75
CA GLU A 25 -4.47 2.12 -15.49
C GLU A 25 -4.24 1.11 -14.36
N PHE A 26 -5.26 0.87 -13.53
CA PHE A 26 -5.28 -0.05 -12.40
C PHE A 26 -6.29 -1.20 -12.57
N GLY A 27 -6.99 -1.31 -13.72
CA GLY A 27 -8.01 -2.34 -13.94
C GLY A 27 -7.52 -3.79 -13.83
N HIS A 28 -6.21 -4.01 -13.99
CA HIS A 28 -5.56 -5.30 -13.80
C HIS A 28 -5.40 -5.71 -12.31
N VAL A 29 -5.60 -4.77 -11.37
CA VAL A 29 -5.33 -4.97 -9.94
C VAL A 29 -6.44 -5.77 -9.28
N LYS A 30 -6.07 -6.89 -8.64
CA LYS A 30 -7.00 -7.71 -7.84
C LYS A 30 -6.74 -7.49 -6.34
N ALA A 31 -7.57 -6.68 -5.69
CA ALA A 31 -7.43 -6.33 -4.26
C ALA A 31 -7.32 -7.57 -3.34
N GLY A 32 -7.99 -8.67 -3.69
CA GLY A 32 -7.93 -9.94 -2.95
C GLY A 32 -6.61 -10.72 -3.06
N ARG A 33 -5.63 -10.22 -3.82
CA ARG A 33 -4.28 -10.79 -4.00
C ARG A 33 -3.18 -9.88 -3.45
N ILE A 34 -3.55 -8.77 -2.81
CA ILE A 34 -2.65 -7.82 -2.16
C ILE A 34 -2.85 -7.96 -0.66
N LEU A 35 -1.78 -8.33 0.05
CA LEU A 35 -1.74 -8.24 1.49
C LEU A 35 -1.30 -6.83 1.87
N VAL A 36 -2.04 -6.17 2.75
CA VAL A 36 -1.63 -4.88 3.32
C VAL A 36 -1.38 -5.06 4.81
N VAL A 37 -0.22 -4.61 5.28
CA VAL A 37 0.19 -4.69 6.69
C VAL A 37 0.74 -3.35 7.16
N ALA A 38 0.68 -3.07 8.45
CA ALA A 38 1.53 -2.06 9.06
C ALA A 38 2.92 -2.65 9.36
N GLY A 39 3.94 -1.80 9.40
CA GLY A 39 5.29 -2.20 9.78
C GLY A 39 6.16 -1.04 10.22
N GLU A 40 7.39 -1.37 10.62
CA GLU A 40 8.38 -0.44 11.16
C GLU A 40 8.71 0.75 10.24
N ALA A 41 9.28 1.80 10.83
CA ALA A 41 9.79 2.96 10.10
C ALA A 41 10.88 2.55 9.11
N ARG A 42 10.89 3.19 7.93
CA ARG A 42 11.91 2.95 6.92
C ARG A 42 12.18 4.23 6.14
N ARG A 43 13.20 4.98 6.54
CA ARG A 43 13.51 6.31 5.97
C ARG A 43 12.24 7.19 5.97
N ALA A 44 12.10 8.08 4.99
CA ALA A 44 10.92 8.92 4.79
C ALA A 44 9.74 8.23 4.05
N SER A 45 9.72 6.90 3.94
CA SER A 45 8.66 6.19 3.23
C SER A 45 7.35 6.18 4.02
N ARG A 46 6.23 6.42 3.34
CA ARG A 46 4.86 6.17 3.86
C ARG A 46 4.37 4.76 3.57
N GLY A 47 4.83 4.17 2.47
CA GLY A 47 4.46 2.83 2.03
C GLY A 47 5.58 2.19 1.22
N THR A 48 5.60 0.87 1.20
CA THR A 48 6.45 0.10 0.29
C THR A 48 5.73 -1.14 -0.19
N VAL A 49 5.86 -1.48 -1.46
CA VAL A 49 5.40 -2.75 -2.01
C VAL A 49 6.55 -3.75 -2.20
N LYS A 50 6.36 -4.98 -1.70
CA LYS A 50 7.22 -6.14 -1.96
C LYS A 50 6.56 -7.06 -2.99
N PRO A 51 7.21 -7.35 -4.14
CA PRO A 51 6.75 -8.38 -5.07
C PRO A 51 6.99 -9.78 -4.49
N LEU A 52 5.96 -10.62 -4.44
CA LEU A 52 6.03 -11.95 -3.84
C LEU A 52 6.32 -13.06 -4.84
N CYS A 53 6.42 -12.74 -6.14
CA CYS A 53 6.71 -13.70 -7.18
C CYS A 53 7.98 -13.32 -7.96
N PHE A 54 8.55 -14.29 -8.65
CA PHE A 54 9.44 -14.07 -9.78
C PHE A 54 8.63 -13.88 -11.07
N ARG A 55 9.32 -13.64 -12.18
CA ARG A 55 8.73 -13.42 -13.51
C ARG A 55 7.68 -14.49 -13.83
N GLY A 56 6.50 -14.05 -14.29
CA GLY A 56 5.41 -14.96 -14.66
C GLY A 56 4.69 -15.59 -13.47
N GLY A 57 4.73 -14.98 -12.27
CA GLY A 57 4.00 -15.50 -11.11
C GLY A 57 4.62 -16.71 -10.43
N LYS A 58 5.85 -17.09 -10.82
CA LYS A 58 6.54 -18.26 -10.27
C LYS A 58 7.08 -18.00 -8.87
N SER A 59 7.08 -19.03 -8.02
CA SER A 59 7.76 -18.99 -6.71
C SER A 59 9.25 -19.32 -6.81
N THR A 60 9.68 -19.88 -7.95
CA THR A 60 11.05 -20.30 -8.24
C THR A 60 11.53 -19.62 -9.51
N ASP A 61 12.77 -19.12 -9.54
CA ASP A 61 13.38 -18.57 -10.74
C ASP A 61 14.23 -19.61 -11.50
N ARG A 62 14.92 -19.18 -12.57
CA ARG A 62 15.73 -20.06 -13.41
C ARG A 62 16.99 -20.58 -12.72
N THR A 63 17.44 -19.95 -11.63
CA THR A 63 18.63 -20.38 -10.88
C THR A 63 18.27 -21.27 -9.68
N GLY A 64 16.99 -21.69 -9.59
CA GLY A 64 16.48 -22.53 -8.50
C GLY A 64 16.19 -21.77 -7.21
N ARG A 65 16.38 -20.44 -7.18
CA ARG A 65 16.08 -19.61 -6.02
C ARG A 65 14.57 -19.55 -5.80
N ARG A 66 14.12 -19.63 -4.55
CA ARG A 66 12.70 -19.68 -4.15
C ARG A 66 12.30 -18.48 -3.31
N LYS A 67 11.12 -17.93 -3.57
CA LYS A 67 10.44 -16.98 -2.68
C LYS A 67 9.48 -17.71 -1.76
N PRO A 68 9.37 -17.31 -0.47
CA PRO A 68 8.29 -17.81 0.37
C PRO A 68 6.92 -17.52 -0.24
N ILE A 69 5.99 -18.46 -0.10
CA ILE A 69 4.61 -18.31 -0.58
C ILE A 69 3.75 -17.81 0.56
N ILE A 70 3.00 -16.74 0.33
CA ILE A 70 2.06 -16.21 1.32
C ILE A 70 0.65 -16.59 0.88
N ARG A 71 -0.11 -17.26 1.74
CA ARG A 71 -1.51 -17.62 1.52
C ARG A 71 -2.36 -17.05 2.64
N ILE A 72 -3.35 -16.25 2.29
CA ILE A 72 -4.31 -15.68 3.24
C ILE A 72 -5.69 -16.14 2.80
N ARG A 73 -6.38 -16.87 3.66
CA ARG A 73 -7.70 -17.47 3.45
C ARG A 73 -7.70 -18.35 2.21
N GLY A 74 -6.69 -19.21 2.11
CA GLY A 74 -6.42 -20.07 0.95
C GLY A 74 -5.94 -19.34 -0.31
N LYS A 75 -6.01 -18.00 -0.38
CA LYS A 75 -5.61 -17.24 -1.57
C LYS A 75 -4.13 -16.92 -1.54
N ARG A 76 -3.40 -17.27 -2.60
CA ARG A 76 -2.00 -16.86 -2.78
C ARG A 76 -1.89 -15.35 -3.00
N MET A 77 -1.16 -14.67 -2.14
CA MET A 77 -0.85 -13.25 -2.27
C MET A 77 0.27 -13.05 -3.29
N LEU A 78 0.14 -12.00 -4.10
CA LEU A 78 1.09 -11.64 -5.15
C LEU A 78 1.94 -10.44 -4.76
N TYR A 79 1.39 -9.57 -3.92
CA TYR A 79 2.04 -8.36 -3.43
C TYR A 79 1.80 -8.20 -1.94
N CYS A 80 2.80 -7.63 -1.26
CA CYS A 80 2.67 -7.18 0.12
C CYS A 80 2.94 -5.68 0.17
N VAL A 81 1.94 -4.87 0.49
CA VAL A 81 2.09 -3.45 0.78
C VAL A 81 2.29 -3.30 2.28
N THR A 82 3.43 -2.72 2.68
CA THR A 82 3.71 -2.36 4.07
C THR A 82 3.54 -0.86 4.24
N LEU A 83 2.53 -0.46 5.01
CA LEU A 83 2.29 0.90 5.43
C LEU A 83 3.22 1.24 6.61
N ARG A 84 3.85 2.40 6.54
CA ARG A 84 4.89 2.86 7.48
C ARG A 84 4.31 3.86 8.48
N PRO A 85 5.00 4.18 9.59
CA PRO A 85 4.48 5.10 10.59
C PRO A 85 4.04 6.46 10.04
N LEU A 86 4.74 7.02 9.04
CA LEU A 86 4.37 8.30 8.39
C LEU A 86 3.03 8.24 7.64
N PHE A 87 2.57 7.07 7.22
CA PHE A 87 1.23 6.90 6.66
C PHE A 87 0.14 7.10 7.73
N PHE A 88 0.37 6.56 8.93
CA PHE A 88 -0.58 6.67 10.04
C PHE A 88 -0.51 8.03 10.70
N ARG A 89 0.72 8.52 10.95
CA ARG A 89 1.01 9.76 11.68
C ARG A 89 1.54 10.81 10.71
N GLY A 90 0.74 11.83 10.42
CA GLY A 90 1.17 12.96 9.59
C GLY A 90 0.84 12.85 8.10
N SER A 91 -0.17 12.05 7.75
CA SER A 91 -0.73 12.03 6.40
C SER A 91 -2.19 12.50 6.43
N THR A 92 -2.54 13.41 5.52
CA THR A 92 -3.94 13.73 5.24
C THR A 92 -4.62 12.54 4.56
N ALA A 93 -5.96 12.55 4.49
CA ALA A 93 -6.70 11.52 3.75
C ALA A 93 -6.23 11.40 2.30
N GLN A 94 -6.02 12.54 1.63
CA GLN A 94 -5.50 12.61 0.26
C GLN A 94 -4.10 12.02 0.13
N ALA A 95 -3.18 12.34 1.05
CA ALA A 95 -1.82 11.79 1.04
C ALA A 95 -1.79 10.27 1.26
N ARG A 96 -2.74 9.73 2.03
CA ARG A 96 -2.90 8.27 2.19
C ARG A 96 -3.42 7.62 0.92
N VAL A 97 -4.41 8.22 0.26
CA VAL A 97 -4.90 7.75 -1.05
C VAL A 97 -3.78 7.78 -2.08
N GLU A 98 -3.02 8.89 -2.15
CA GLU A 98 -1.83 9.02 -3.00
C GLU A 98 -0.82 7.90 -2.72
N THR A 99 -0.55 7.60 -1.45
CA THR A 99 0.37 6.50 -1.07
C THR A 99 -0.14 5.15 -1.58
N VAL A 100 -1.44 4.87 -1.48
CA VAL A 100 -2.00 3.61 -2.01
C VAL A 100 -1.85 3.55 -3.53
N ILE A 101 -2.24 4.60 -4.25
CA ILE A 101 -2.10 4.68 -5.72
C ILE A 101 -0.62 4.56 -6.13
N HIS A 102 0.30 5.17 -5.38
CA HIS A 102 1.74 5.06 -5.58
C HIS A 102 2.21 3.60 -5.54
N GLU A 103 1.83 2.86 -4.50
CA GLU A 103 2.23 1.46 -4.37
C GLU A 103 1.58 0.59 -5.47
N LEU A 104 0.33 0.87 -5.85
CA LEU A 104 -0.34 0.20 -6.96
C LEU A 104 0.32 0.51 -8.31
N PHE A 105 0.86 1.71 -8.49
CA PHE A 105 1.51 2.12 -9.73
C PHE A 105 2.78 1.30 -10.02
N HIS A 106 3.49 0.86 -8.98
CA HIS A 106 4.68 0.00 -9.13
C HIS A 106 4.35 -1.42 -9.60
N LEU A 107 3.10 -1.88 -9.47
CA LEU A 107 2.72 -3.25 -9.82
C LEU A 107 2.87 -3.51 -11.32
N SER A 108 3.25 -4.75 -11.67
CA SER A 108 3.24 -5.24 -13.04
C SER A 108 1.83 -5.14 -13.63
N ARG A 109 1.72 -4.63 -14.87
CA ARG A 109 0.44 -4.57 -15.61
C ARG A 109 -0.16 -5.95 -15.89
N ARG A 110 0.66 -7.00 -15.89
CA ARG A 110 0.20 -8.41 -15.98
C ARG A 110 -0.31 -8.96 -14.65
N PHE A 111 -0.15 -8.19 -13.56
CA PHE A 111 -0.52 -8.54 -12.19
C PHE A 111 0.01 -9.92 -11.76
N ASP A 112 1.27 -10.20 -12.09
CA ASP A 112 1.92 -11.50 -11.91
C ASP A 112 2.78 -11.59 -10.64
N GLY A 113 2.58 -10.69 -9.67
CA GLY A 113 3.37 -10.63 -8.44
C GLY A 113 4.78 -10.07 -8.61
N THR A 114 5.08 -9.46 -9.76
CA THR A 114 6.31 -8.68 -10.01
C THR A 114 6.05 -7.18 -10.11
N LEU A 115 7.11 -6.37 -10.06
CA LEU A 115 7.03 -4.91 -10.27
C LEU A 115 7.29 -4.55 -11.72
N HIS A 116 6.55 -3.58 -12.24
CA HIS A 116 6.75 -3.04 -13.59
C HIS A 116 8.12 -2.37 -13.69
N SER A 117 8.92 -2.71 -14.71
CA SER A 117 10.28 -2.16 -14.90
C SER A 117 10.26 -0.64 -15.08
N GLY A 118 9.44 -0.13 -16.01
CA GLY A 118 9.35 1.30 -16.32
C GLY A 118 8.53 2.18 -15.36
N ARG A 119 8.04 1.65 -14.23
CA ARG A 119 7.28 2.44 -13.24
C ARG A 119 8.03 2.62 -11.91
N ARG A 120 9.29 2.19 -11.83
CA ARG A 120 10.12 2.33 -10.63
C ARG A 120 10.68 3.74 -10.51
N HIS A 121 10.89 4.19 -9.27
CA HIS A 121 11.61 5.45 -8.99
C HIS A 121 12.99 5.50 -9.65
N ALA A 122 13.77 4.41 -9.56
CA ALA A 122 15.09 4.34 -10.16
C ALA A 122 15.10 4.53 -11.69
N VAL A 123 13.97 4.27 -12.36
CA VAL A 123 13.85 4.41 -13.82
C VAL A 123 13.21 5.74 -14.19
N LEU A 124 12.19 6.17 -13.45
CA LEU A 124 11.45 7.40 -13.78
C LEU A 124 12.08 8.66 -13.18
N GLY A 125 12.86 8.56 -12.11
CA GLY A 125 13.46 9.69 -11.40
C GLY A 125 12.46 10.81 -11.16
N ARG A 126 12.82 12.03 -11.59
CA ARG A 126 11.97 13.24 -11.48
C ARG A 126 10.64 13.13 -12.24
N ASN A 127 10.56 12.29 -13.28
CA ASN A 127 9.33 12.09 -14.05
C ASN A 127 8.31 11.20 -13.33
N PHE A 128 8.68 10.51 -12.25
CA PHE A 128 7.76 9.67 -11.49
C PHE A 128 6.55 10.48 -11.02
N SER A 129 6.79 11.60 -10.35
CA SER A 129 5.74 12.50 -9.85
C SER A 129 4.90 13.08 -10.98
N ARG A 130 5.50 13.38 -12.14
CA ARG A 130 4.77 13.88 -13.32
C ARG A 130 3.76 12.86 -13.84
N LYS A 131 4.08 11.56 -13.79
CA LYS A 131 3.17 10.49 -14.20
C LYS A 131 2.13 10.17 -13.13
N LEU A 132 2.49 10.22 -11.84
CA LEU A 132 1.60 9.82 -10.76
C LEU A 132 0.56 10.90 -10.40
N LYS A 133 0.96 12.18 -10.35
CA LYS A 133 0.09 13.29 -9.91
C LYS A 133 -1.24 13.39 -10.68
N PRO A 134 -1.28 13.26 -12.03
CA PRO A 134 -2.55 13.28 -12.77
C PRO A 134 -3.50 12.15 -12.37
N LEU A 135 -2.97 10.94 -12.14
CA LEU A 135 -3.76 9.78 -11.73
C LEU A 135 -4.38 9.99 -10.34
N VAL A 136 -3.58 10.50 -9.40
CA VAL A 136 -4.03 10.83 -8.04
C VAL A 136 -5.12 11.89 -8.07
N ARG A 137 -4.88 13.01 -8.77
CA ARG A 137 -5.88 14.09 -8.91
C ARG A 137 -7.19 13.59 -9.50
N ARG A 138 -7.12 12.76 -10.55
CA ARG A 138 -8.32 12.21 -11.18
C ARG A 138 -9.06 11.28 -10.23
N TYR A 139 -8.36 10.35 -9.57
CA TYR A 139 -9.02 9.45 -8.63
C TYR A 139 -9.63 10.18 -7.44
N LEU A 140 -8.97 11.20 -6.89
CA LEU A 140 -9.55 11.98 -5.78
C LEU A 140 -10.88 12.65 -6.13
N LYS A 141 -11.12 13.02 -7.40
CA LYS A 141 -12.43 13.51 -7.88
C LYS A 141 -13.48 12.41 -7.99
N LEU A 142 -13.06 11.16 -8.18
CA LEU A 142 -13.92 9.98 -8.34
C LEU A 142 -14.11 9.18 -7.03
N CYS A 143 -13.31 9.50 -6.01
CA CYS A 143 -13.24 8.77 -4.76
C CYS A 143 -14.55 8.97 -4.00
N PRO A 144 -15.25 7.88 -3.61
CA PRO A 144 -16.45 7.99 -2.81
C PRO A 144 -16.20 8.76 -1.50
N PRO A 145 -17.05 9.73 -1.12
CA PRO A 145 -16.86 10.54 0.08
C PRO A 145 -16.67 9.71 1.35
N GLU A 146 -17.38 8.58 1.48
CA GLU A 146 -17.29 7.66 2.61
C GLU A 146 -15.93 6.95 2.69
N LEU A 147 -15.32 6.62 1.55
CA LEU A 147 -13.97 6.06 1.53
C LEU A 147 -12.95 7.13 1.91
N LEU A 148 -13.09 8.35 1.40
CA LEU A 148 -12.21 9.46 1.77
C LEU A 148 -12.34 9.81 3.26
N ALA A 149 -13.55 9.79 3.82
CA ALA A 149 -13.81 10.00 5.24
C ALA A 149 -13.19 8.88 6.10
N ALA A 150 -13.30 7.61 5.67
CA ALA A 150 -12.63 6.50 6.34
C ALA A 150 -11.09 6.64 6.31
N MET A 151 -10.55 7.16 5.20
CA MET A 151 -9.13 7.52 5.09
C MET A 151 -8.76 8.77 5.90
N ALA A 152 -9.72 9.59 6.32
CA ALA A 152 -9.54 10.76 7.18
C ALA A 152 -9.61 10.43 8.68
N HIS A 153 -9.95 9.19 9.05
CA HIS A 153 -10.09 8.76 10.45
C HIS A 153 -8.90 9.20 11.32
N SER A 154 -9.18 9.71 12.51
CA SER A 154 -8.19 10.06 13.53
C SER A 154 -8.54 9.30 14.81
N GLY A 155 -7.60 8.52 15.33
CA GLY A 155 -7.88 7.55 16.39
C GLY A 155 -7.18 6.21 16.17
N GLU A 156 -7.50 5.24 17.00
CA GLU A 156 -6.95 3.90 16.91
C GLU A 156 -7.69 3.04 15.89
N VAL A 157 -6.94 2.36 15.03
CA VAL A 157 -7.46 1.35 14.11
C VAL A 157 -6.78 0.01 14.34
N SER A 158 -7.51 -1.06 14.02
CA SER A 158 -6.94 -2.40 13.91
C SER A 158 -6.40 -2.62 12.49
N ILE A 159 -5.18 -3.12 12.39
CA ILE A 159 -4.52 -3.43 11.12
C ILE A 159 -3.59 -4.64 11.27
N LEU A 160 -3.54 -5.48 10.25
CA LEU A 160 -2.63 -6.63 10.19
C LEU A 160 -1.16 -6.19 10.28
N GLN A 161 -0.39 -6.94 11.05
CA GLN A 161 1.05 -6.83 11.19
C GLN A 161 1.68 -8.22 11.10
N TRP A 162 2.96 -8.29 10.75
CA TRP A 162 3.69 -9.55 10.74
C TRP A 162 4.08 -9.94 12.16
N LEU A 163 3.65 -11.12 12.60
CA LEU A 163 4.25 -11.79 13.76
C LEU A 163 5.61 -12.37 13.36
N GLU A 164 5.65 -13.09 12.24
CA GLU A 164 6.88 -13.58 11.62
C GLU A 164 6.96 -13.05 10.18
N ARG A 165 7.93 -12.18 9.91
CA ARG A 165 8.05 -11.54 8.59
C ARG A 165 8.65 -12.51 7.55
N PRO A 166 8.05 -12.64 6.35
CA PRO A 166 8.61 -13.45 5.28
C PRO A 166 10.02 -13.03 4.90
N GLY A 167 10.94 -13.99 4.97
CA GLY A 167 12.34 -13.84 4.60
C GLY A 167 12.57 -13.42 3.13
N PRO A 168 13.83 -13.19 2.76
CA PRO A 168 14.22 -13.01 1.37
C PRO A 168 14.05 -14.31 0.58
N ALA A 169 14.27 -14.25 -0.72
CA ALA A 169 14.35 -15.45 -1.53
C ALA A 169 15.63 -16.25 -1.21
N TYR A 170 15.53 -17.57 -1.17
CA TYR A 170 16.53 -18.51 -0.66
C TYR A 170 16.82 -19.63 -1.67
N HIS A 171 17.97 -20.29 -1.55
CA HIS A 171 18.25 -21.52 -2.28
C HIS A 171 17.84 -22.74 -1.42
N PRO A 172 17.19 -23.76 -2.01
CA PRO A 172 17.00 -25.05 -1.34
C PRO A 172 18.34 -25.60 -0.87
N GLY A 173 18.39 -26.22 0.31
CA GLY A 173 19.62 -26.77 0.88
C GLY A 173 20.52 -25.75 1.59
N SER A 174 20.17 -24.45 1.59
CA SER A 174 20.87 -23.47 2.44
C SER A 174 20.74 -23.88 3.92
N PRO A 175 21.82 -23.77 4.73
CA PRO A 175 21.80 -24.16 6.15
C PRO A 175 20.80 -23.34 6.99
N ARG A 176 20.35 -22.19 6.47
CA ARG A 176 19.33 -21.37 7.12
C ARG A 176 17.96 -22.05 7.00
N ARG A 177 17.35 -22.39 8.13
CA ARG A 177 15.95 -22.83 8.19
C ARG A 177 15.05 -21.67 7.76
N VAL A 178 14.42 -21.79 6.59
CA VAL A 178 13.49 -20.78 6.05
C VAL A 178 12.09 -21.38 5.95
N ARG A 179 11.11 -20.68 6.52
CA ARG A 179 9.70 -21.01 6.33
C ARG A 179 9.31 -20.82 4.87
N LYS A 180 8.75 -21.87 4.27
CA LYS A 180 8.42 -21.89 2.83
C LYS A 180 7.04 -21.28 2.55
N VAL A 181 6.10 -21.43 3.49
CA VAL A 181 4.72 -20.96 3.38
C VAL A 181 4.35 -20.16 4.62
N TYR A 182 3.78 -18.98 4.40
CA TYR A 182 3.26 -18.09 5.44
C TYR A 182 1.74 -17.99 5.32
N THR A 183 1.05 -18.12 6.45
CA THR A 183 -0.41 -18.05 6.56
C THR A 183 -0.81 -16.91 7.50
N GLU A 184 -2.10 -16.82 7.83
CA GLU A 184 -2.59 -15.97 8.91
C GLU A 184 -1.93 -16.23 10.26
N ASP A 185 -1.40 -17.43 10.49
CA ASP A 185 -0.72 -17.80 11.74
C ASP A 185 0.58 -17.01 11.95
N GLN A 186 1.11 -16.38 10.90
CA GLN A 186 2.26 -15.48 10.99
C GLN A 186 1.85 -14.00 10.96
N LEU A 187 0.56 -13.71 11.08
CA LEU A 187 0.01 -12.36 11.21
C LEU A 187 -0.68 -12.20 12.56
N TYR A 188 -0.78 -10.96 13.00
CA TYR A 188 -1.66 -10.60 14.09
C TYR A 188 -2.38 -9.29 13.79
N SER A 189 -3.49 -9.06 14.47
CA SER A 189 -4.24 -7.80 14.41
C SER A 189 -3.67 -6.82 15.41
N GLY A 190 -2.79 -5.93 14.95
CA GLY A 190 -2.19 -4.89 15.79
C GLY A 190 -3.01 -3.60 15.81
N VAL A 191 -2.71 -2.73 16.77
CA VAL A 191 -3.28 -1.39 16.86
C VAL A 191 -2.33 -0.37 16.23
N ALA A 192 -2.85 0.52 15.40
CA ALA A 192 -2.12 1.68 14.89
C ALA A 192 -2.91 2.96 15.19
N ARG A 193 -2.23 3.99 15.72
CA ARG A 193 -2.85 5.30 15.94
C ARG A 193 -2.71 6.17 14.69
N MET A 194 -3.85 6.48 14.06
CA MET A 194 -3.94 7.42 12.97
C MET A 194 -4.05 8.85 13.53
N VAL A 195 -3.18 9.73 13.02
CA VAL A 195 -3.23 11.17 13.26
C VAL A 195 -3.38 11.83 11.91
N THR A 196 -4.56 12.40 11.67
CA THR A 196 -4.92 13.04 10.41
C THR A 196 -4.94 14.55 10.61
N PRO A 197 -3.96 15.29 10.06
CA PRO A 197 -4.03 16.73 10.04
C PRO A 197 -5.27 17.17 9.25
N LYS A 198 -6.01 18.15 9.78
CA LYS A 198 -7.00 18.87 8.98
C LYS A 198 -6.25 19.60 7.85
N VAL A 199 -6.81 19.59 6.64
CA VAL A 199 -6.30 20.45 5.58
C VAL A 199 -6.47 21.88 6.07
N ARG A 200 -5.37 22.61 6.30
CA ARG A 200 -5.45 24.06 6.44
C ARG A 200 -5.90 24.57 5.07
N LEU A 201 -7.15 25.01 4.96
CA LEU A 201 -7.53 25.92 3.89
C LEU A 201 -6.57 27.10 4.02
N SER A 202 -5.74 27.34 3.00
CA SER A 202 -5.02 28.60 2.90
C SER A 202 -6.08 29.68 3.01
N ARG A 203 -6.00 30.52 4.04
CA ARG A 203 -6.79 31.75 4.07
C ARG A 203 -6.48 32.46 2.76
N ASP A 204 -7.50 32.72 1.96
CA ASP A 204 -7.41 33.69 0.89
C ASP A 204 -6.72 34.92 1.47
N THR A 205 -5.57 35.27 0.90
CA THR A 205 -5.02 36.60 0.99
C THR A 205 -6.03 37.52 0.30
N SER A 206 -7.09 37.86 1.01
CA SER A 206 -7.97 38.97 0.69
C SER A 206 -7.11 40.23 0.66
N ALA A 207 -7.07 40.84 -0.52
CA ALA A 207 -6.61 42.17 -0.82
C ALA A 207 -6.53 43.08 0.41
N ARG A 208 -5.30 43.50 0.76
CA ARG A 208 -5.08 44.83 1.31
C ARG A 208 -4.71 45.72 0.13
N SER A 209 -5.72 46.32 -0.48
CA SER A 209 -5.55 47.56 -1.23
C SER A 209 -4.90 48.57 -0.28
N LYS A 210 -3.64 48.93 -0.55
CA LYS A 210 -3.09 50.18 -0.02
C LYS A 210 -3.51 51.27 -0.99
N VAL A 211 -4.51 52.03 -0.57
CA VAL A 211 -4.68 53.43 -0.96
C VAL A 211 -3.75 54.25 -0.06
N HIS A 212 -3.29 55.38 -0.61
CA HIS A 212 -2.31 56.35 -0.12
C HIS A 212 -0.90 56.13 -0.67
#